data_AF-A0A9E5LRT3-F1
#
_entry.id   AF-A0A9E5LRT3-F1
#
_cell.length_a   1.000
_cell.length_b   1.000
_cell.length_c   1.000
_cell.angle_alpha   90.00
_cell.angle_beta   90.00
_cell.angle_gamma   90.00
#
_symmetry.space_group_name_H-M   'P 1'
#
loop_
_entity.id
_entity.type
_entity.pdbx_description
1 polymer ?
#
loop_
_entity_poly.entity_id
_entity_poly.type
_entity_poly.pdbx_seq_one_letter_code
_entity_poly.pdbx_strand_id
1 'polypeptide(L)'
;NQKIIEWRNRFGAKSINRQNRLFDLIREIRKGNFVVIAPDIDLGPKDSAFVPFFGIQTNTITAISRLAKACGAEVCLMITTLNPDKSKYICKIHKALPNFPSDDPVADTARLNQYFEEEIRQRPAEYYWVHKRFKYRPPGEASLYD
;
A
#
# COMPACT_ATOMS: atom_id res chain seq x y z
N ASN A 1 2.71 11.37 17.28
CA ASN A 1 1.62 10.97 16.36
C ASN A 1 0.22 11.46 16.73
N GLN A 2 -0.05 11.97 17.94
CA GLN A 2 -1.40 12.36 18.36
C GLN A 2 -2.07 13.42 17.46
N LYS A 3 -1.37 14.50 17.11
CA LYS A 3 -1.86 15.52 16.16
C LYS A 3 -2.19 14.96 14.77
N ILE A 4 -1.41 14.00 14.26
CA ILE A 4 -1.67 13.36 12.96
C ILE A 4 -2.97 12.54 13.02
N ILE A 5 -3.22 11.84 14.13
CA ILE A 5 -4.45 11.09 14.34
C ILE A 5 -5.65 12.05 14.42
N GLU A 6 -5.53 13.14 15.17
CA GLU A 6 -6.58 14.17 15.26
C GLU A 6 -6.91 14.76 13.87
N TRP A 7 -5.90 15.11 13.08
CA TRP A 7 -6.10 15.65 11.72
C TRP A 7 -6.75 14.64 10.78
N ARG A 8 -6.37 13.37 10.84
CA ARG A 8 -7.02 12.31 10.05
C ARG A 8 -8.46 12.09 10.49
N ASN A 9 -8.69 12.03 11.79
CA ASN A 9 -10.00 11.74 12.36
C ASN A 9 -10.98 12.91 12.20
N ARG A 10 -10.51 14.14 12.02
CA ARG A 10 -11.33 15.33 11.73
C ARG A 10 -12.25 15.12 10.50
N PHE A 11 -11.83 14.31 9.54
CA PHE A 11 -12.59 14.03 8.31
C PHE A 11 -13.42 12.73 8.40
N GLY A 12 -13.71 12.24 9.61
CA GLY A 12 -14.49 11.03 9.84
C GLY A 12 -13.71 9.72 9.70
N ALA A 13 -12.40 9.79 9.44
CA ALA A 13 -11.56 8.60 9.44
C ALA A 13 -11.34 8.05 10.85
N LYS A 14 -11.15 6.74 10.97
CA LYS A 14 -10.73 6.09 12.21
C LYS A 14 -9.30 5.57 12.04
N SER A 15 -8.33 6.28 12.61
CA SER A 15 -6.94 5.83 12.60
C SER A 15 -6.76 4.60 13.49
N ILE A 16 -6.46 3.44 12.89
CA ILE A 16 -6.17 2.19 13.60
C ILE A 16 -4.66 1.99 13.62
N ASN A 17 -4.09 1.72 14.80
CA ASN A 17 -2.66 1.42 14.92
C ASN A 17 -2.35 0.07 14.23
N ARG A 18 -1.27 0.01 13.44
CA ARG A 18 -0.80 -1.23 12.81
C ARG A 18 -0.45 -2.31 13.84
N GLN A 19 0.18 -1.93 14.96
CA GLN A 19 0.65 -2.88 15.96
C GLN A 19 -0.52 -3.38 16.80
N ASN A 20 -0.66 -4.71 16.88
CA ASN A 20 -1.57 -5.43 17.78
C ASN A 20 -3.07 -5.10 17.63
N ARG A 21 -3.50 -4.55 16.47
CA ARG A 21 -4.92 -4.25 16.19
C ARG A 21 -5.40 -4.75 14.83
N LEU A 22 -4.84 -5.86 14.37
CA LEU A 22 -5.29 -6.54 13.14
C LEU A 22 -6.78 -6.92 13.21
N PHE A 23 -7.23 -7.38 14.37
CA PHE A 23 -8.64 -7.73 14.60
C PHE A 23 -9.58 -6.53 14.50
N ASP A 24 -9.15 -5.34 14.93
CA ASP A 24 -9.94 -4.11 14.76
C ASP A 24 -10.11 -3.79 13.28
N LEU A 25 -9.05 -3.94 12.48
CA LEU A 25 -9.09 -3.72 11.04
C LEU A 25 -10.06 -4.70 10.35
N ILE A 26 -9.93 -6.01 10.63
CA ILE A 26 -10.83 -7.04 10.11
C ILE A 26 -12.28 -6.74 10.48
N ARG A 27 -12.52 -6.32 11.72
CA ARG A 27 -13.86 -5.95 12.18
C ARG A 27 -14.43 -4.78 11.40
N GLU A 28 -13.66 -3.74 11.13
CA GLU A 28 -14.14 -2.60 10.35
C GLU A 28 -14.42 -2.99 8.88
N ILE A 29 -13.55 -3.79 8.27
CA ILE A 29 -13.77 -4.28 6.89
C ILE A 29 -15.07 -5.09 6.82
N ARG A 30 -15.30 -6.02 7.76
CA ARG A 30 -16.51 -6.85 7.80
C ARG A 30 -17.80 -6.08 8.09
N LYS A 31 -17.72 -4.87 8.64
CA LYS A 31 -18.88 -3.96 8.78
C LYS A 31 -19.22 -3.24 7.47
N GLY A 32 -18.43 -3.40 6.41
CA GLY A 32 -18.57 -2.68 5.16
C GLY A 32 -17.90 -1.30 5.15
N ASN A 33 -17.05 -0.99 6.14
CA ASN A 33 -16.31 0.27 6.16
C ASN A 33 -15.14 0.24 5.16
N PHE A 34 -14.92 1.36 4.49
CA PHE A 34 -13.76 1.54 3.62
C PHE A 34 -12.48 1.65 4.45
N VAL A 35 -11.48 0.82 4.14
CA VAL A 35 -10.19 0.81 4.81
C VAL A 35 -9.09 1.14 3.81
N VAL A 36 -8.33 2.19 4.11
CA VAL A 36 -7.19 2.63 3.29
C VAL A 36 -5.90 2.13 3.91
N ILE A 37 -5.09 1.45 3.10
CA ILE A 37 -3.73 1.02 3.45
C ILE A 37 -2.82 1.49 2.32
N ALA A 38 -1.67 2.08 2.68
CA ALA A 38 -0.59 2.39 1.74
C ALA A 38 0.48 1.30 1.86
N PRO A 39 0.53 0.32 0.94
CA PRO A 39 1.43 -0.83 1.04
C PRO A 39 2.78 -0.62 0.35
N ASP A 40 2.94 0.48 -0.38
CA ASP A 40 4.12 0.83 -1.19
C ASP A 40 5.24 1.46 -0.36
N ILE A 41 5.28 1.15 0.93
CA ILE A 41 6.32 1.56 1.86
C ILE A 41 7.04 0.34 2.42
N ASP A 42 8.35 0.52 2.64
CA ASP A 42 9.17 -0.48 3.30
C ASP A 42 8.96 -0.40 4.83
N LEU A 43 8.31 -1.43 5.37
CA LEU A 43 7.90 -1.54 6.77
C LEU A 43 8.70 -2.59 7.56
N GLY A 44 9.82 -3.05 7.00
CA GLY A 44 10.66 -4.11 7.54
C GLY A 44 10.28 -5.51 7.06
N PRO A 45 11.11 -6.53 7.36
CA PRO A 45 11.01 -7.86 6.76
C PRO A 45 9.85 -8.69 7.32
N LYS A 46 9.29 -8.30 8.47
CA LYS A 46 8.17 -9.03 9.07
C LYS A 46 6.91 -8.90 8.20
N ASP A 47 6.33 -10.05 7.85
CA ASP A 47 5.14 -10.18 7.01
C ASP A 47 5.29 -9.56 5.60
N SER A 48 6.53 -9.49 5.13
CA SER A 48 6.89 -8.93 3.83
C SER A 48 7.51 -10.00 2.93
N ALA A 49 7.49 -9.75 1.64
CA ALA A 49 8.16 -10.55 0.63
C ALA A 49 9.04 -9.63 -0.23
N PHE A 50 10.15 -10.18 -0.72
CA PHE A 50 10.92 -9.54 -1.79
C PHE A 50 10.21 -9.84 -3.10
N VAL A 51 9.65 -8.80 -3.70
CA VAL A 51 8.96 -8.87 -5.00
C VAL A 51 9.50 -7.77 -5.91
N PRO A 52 9.45 -7.93 -7.24
CA PRO A 52 9.91 -6.90 -8.17
C PRO A 52 9.16 -5.58 -7.98
N PHE A 53 9.89 -4.47 -8.00
CA PHE A 53 9.38 -3.11 -8.17
C PHE A 53 10.39 -2.34 -9.04
N PHE A 54 10.00 -1.97 -10.24
CA PHE A 54 10.87 -1.46 -11.32
C PHE A 54 12.08 -2.38 -11.59
N GLY A 55 11.86 -3.70 -11.57
CA GLY A 55 12.90 -4.71 -11.77
C GLY A 55 13.82 -4.94 -10.56
N ILE A 56 13.66 -4.18 -9.48
CA ILE A 56 14.46 -4.30 -8.26
C ILE A 56 13.70 -5.14 -7.24
N GLN A 57 14.35 -6.15 -6.65
CA GLN A 57 13.79 -6.91 -5.52
C GLN A 57 13.56 -5.99 -4.34
N THR A 58 12.29 -5.86 -3.94
CA THR A 58 11.86 -4.83 -3.01
C THR A 58 10.99 -5.43 -1.91
N ASN A 59 11.38 -5.16 -0.66
CA ASN A 59 10.63 -5.60 0.52
C ASN A 59 9.24 -4.93 0.55
N THR A 60 8.19 -5.74 0.41
CA THR A 60 6.80 -5.25 0.33
C THR A 60 5.89 -6.11 1.20
N ILE A 61 5.00 -5.47 1.97
CA ILE A 61 4.11 -6.17 2.89
C ILE A 61 3.11 -7.06 2.14
N THR A 62 2.93 -8.29 2.58
CA THR A 62 1.94 -9.24 2.02
C THR A 62 0.54 -9.07 2.65
N ALA A 63 0.41 -8.10 3.56
CA ALA A 63 -0.77 -7.91 4.40
C ALA A 63 -2.04 -7.62 3.58
N ILE A 64 -1.94 -6.95 2.42
CA ILE A 64 -3.10 -6.62 1.58
C ILE A 64 -3.80 -7.90 1.10
N SER A 65 -3.05 -8.83 0.51
CA SER A 65 -3.60 -10.12 0.04
C SER A 65 -4.21 -10.91 1.19
N ARG A 66 -3.49 -11.05 2.30
CA ARG A 66 -3.95 -11.79 3.48
C ARG A 66 -5.22 -11.20 4.11
N LEU A 67 -5.27 -9.87 4.23
CA LEU A 67 -6.43 -9.16 4.80
C LEU A 67 -7.66 -9.27 3.91
N ALA A 68 -7.48 -9.03 2.60
CA ALA A 68 -8.56 -9.16 1.64
C ALA A 68 -9.15 -10.57 1.69
N LYS A 69 -8.31 -11.60 1.77
CA LYS A 69 -8.74 -13.02 1.83
C LYS A 69 -9.49 -13.33 3.13
N ALA A 70 -8.94 -12.91 4.27
CA ALA A 70 -9.56 -13.13 5.58
C ALA A 70 -10.90 -12.41 5.76
N CYS A 71 -11.11 -11.31 5.04
CA CYS A 71 -12.33 -10.51 5.11
C CYS A 71 -13.32 -10.78 3.99
N GLY A 72 -12.91 -11.46 2.90
CA GLY A 72 -13.70 -11.53 1.66
C GLY A 72 -13.89 -10.15 1.02
N ALA A 73 -12.89 -9.28 1.11
CA ALA A 73 -12.99 -7.88 0.70
C ALA A 73 -12.40 -7.64 -0.68
N GLU A 74 -13.05 -6.77 -1.45
CA GLU A 74 -12.53 -6.24 -2.69
C GLU A 74 -11.37 -5.28 -2.42
N VAL A 75 -10.36 -5.30 -3.29
CA VAL A 75 -9.22 -4.38 -3.24
C VAL A 75 -9.28 -3.44 -4.43
N CYS A 76 -9.34 -2.14 -4.17
CA CYS A 76 -9.33 -1.09 -5.19
C CYS A 76 -8.08 -0.22 -5.04
N LEU A 77 -7.49 0.19 -6.17
CA LEU A 77 -6.41 1.19 -6.16
C LEU A 77 -7.00 2.58 -5.94
N MET A 78 -6.42 3.33 -5.01
CA MET A 78 -6.73 4.74 -4.77
C MET A 78 -5.51 5.58 -5.13
N ILE A 79 -5.64 6.41 -6.15
CA ILE A 79 -4.56 7.24 -6.68
C ILE A 79 -4.94 8.71 -6.49
N THR A 80 -4.07 9.47 -5.83
CA THR A 80 -4.23 10.91 -5.65
C THR A 80 -3.17 11.63 -6.46
N THR A 81 -3.59 12.49 -7.38
CA THR A 81 -2.68 13.26 -8.25
C THR A 81 -2.98 14.74 -8.14
N LEU A 82 -2.01 15.57 -8.54
CA LEU A 82 -2.23 17.00 -8.70
C LEU A 82 -2.77 17.28 -10.11
N ASN A 83 -3.75 18.16 -10.26
CA ASN A 83 -4.23 18.54 -11.58
C ASN A 83 -3.21 19.41 -12.34
N PRO A 84 -3.28 19.52 -13.68
CA PRO A 84 -2.23 20.18 -14.48
C PRO A 84 -1.92 21.63 -14.09
N ASP A 85 -2.92 22.40 -13.65
CA ASP A 85 -2.76 23.79 -13.21
C ASP A 85 -2.35 23.94 -11.73
N LYS A 86 -2.19 22.82 -11.01
CA LYS A 86 -1.78 22.75 -9.59
C LYS A 86 -2.76 23.37 -8.59
N SER A 87 -4.00 23.64 -8.97
CA SER A 87 -5.02 24.23 -8.08
C SER A 87 -5.73 23.22 -7.18
N LYS A 88 -5.72 21.91 -7.52
CA LYS A 88 -6.46 20.88 -6.78
C LYS A 88 -5.90 19.48 -6.92
N TYR A 89 -6.21 18.65 -5.93
CA TYR A 89 -5.97 17.21 -5.99
C TYR A 89 -7.15 16.47 -6.65
N ILE A 90 -6.84 15.44 -7.43
CA ILE A 90 -7.79 14.50 -8.00
C ILE A 90 -7.54 13.15 -7.34
N CYS A 91 -8.52 12.66 -6.58
CA CYS A 91 -8.51 11.32 -6.00
C CYS A 91 -9.39 10.41 -6.87
N LYS A 92 -8.79 9.35 -7.41
CA LYS A 92 -9.46 8.35 -8.24
C LYS A 92 -9.39 6.99 -7.54
N ILE A 93 -10.56 6.39 -7.33
CA ILE A 93 -10.68 5.01 -6.87
C ILE A 93 -11.02 4.16 -8.09
N HIS A 94 -10.17 3.19 -8.39
CA HIS A 94 -10.35 2.28 -9.52
C HIS A 94 -11.39 1.20 -9.18
N LYS A 95 -11.83 0.45 -10.19
CA LYS A 95 -12.60 -0.78 -9.97
C LYS A 95 -11.77 -1.77 -9.14
N ALA A 96 -12.47 -2.72 -8.51
CA ALA A 96 -11.82 -3.82 -7.81
C ALA A 96 -10.83 -4.54 -8.73
N LEU A 97 -9.68 -4.92 -8.17
CA LEU A 97 -8.66 -5.67 -8.88
C LEU A 97 -9.22 -7.04 -9.29
N PRO A 98 -9.15 -7.42 -10.57
CA PRO A 98 -9.70 -8.69 -11.03
C PRO A 98 -8.90 -9.86 -10.44
N ASN A 99 -9.60 -10.90 -10.00
CA ASN A 99 -9.00 -12.12 -9.43
C ASN A 99 -8.02 -11.81 -8.28
N PHE A 100 -8.38 -10.89 -7.38
CA PHE A 100 -7.58 -10.52 -6.20
C PHE A 100 -8.45 -10.62 -4.93
N PRO A 101 -7.94 -11.20 -3.83
CA PRO A 101 -6.65 -11.89 -3.71
C PRO A 101 -6.70 -13.31 -4.30
N SER A 102 -5.53 -13.88 -4.55
CA SER A 102 -5.35 -15.29 -4.90
C SER A 102 -4.94 -16.13 -3.68
N ASP A 103 -4.58 -17.39 -3.90
CA ASP A 103 -4.01 -18.25 -2.87
C ASP A 103 -2.51 -18.02 -2.62
N ASP A 104 -1.87 -17.15 -3.42
CA ASP A 104 -0.45 -16.81 -3.30
C ASP A 104 -0.28 -15.31 -2.97
N PRO A 105 -0.05 -14.97 -1.68
CA PRO A 105 0.19 -13.60 -1.26
C PRO A 105 1.42 -12.95 -1.86
N VAL A 106 2.44 -13.73 -2.25
CA VAL A 106 3.66 -13.21 -2.88
C VAL A 106 3.36 -12.79 -4.31
N ALA A 107 2.67 -13.64 -5.07
CA ALA A 107 2.22 -13.32 -6.44
C ALA A 107 1.27 -12.10 -6.45
N ASP A 108 0.32 -12.05 -5.53
CA ASP A 108 -0.56 -10.88 -5.36
C ASP A 108 0.22 -9.60 -5.06
N THR A 109 1.22 -9.67 -4.18
CA THR A 109 2.04 -8.51 -3.81
C THR A 109 2.90 -8.04 -4.99
N ALA A 110 3.46 -8.97 -5.78
CA ALA A 110 4.16 -8.65 -7.02
C ALA A 110 3.23 -7.98 -8.04
N ARG A 111 2.00 -8.47 -8.19
CA ARG A 111 0.98 -7.86 -9.06
C ARG A 111 0.58 -6.46 -8.59
N LEU A 112 0.46 -6.23 -7.28
CA LEU A 112 0.24 -4.88 -6.73
C LEU A 112 1.38 -3.92 -7.09
N ASN A 113 2.63 -4.37 -6.99
CA ASN A 113 3.77 -3.56 -7.42
C ASN A 113 3.70 -3.21 -8.91
N GLN A 114 3.31 -4.15 -9.79
CA GLN A 114 3.13 -3.87 -11.21
C GLN A 114 2.10 -2.76 -11.46
N TYR A 115 0.95 -2.79 -10.76
CA TYR A 115 -0.03 -1.71 -10.84
C TYR A 115 0.54 -0.37 -10.35
N PHE A 116 1.31 -0.35 -9.27
CA PHE A 116 1.99 0.87 -8.84
C PHE A 116 2.98 1.37 -9.88
N GLU A 117 3.77 0.49 -10.50
CA GLU A 117 4.68 0.89 -11.57
C GLU A 117 3.95 1.50 -12.77
N GLU A 118 2.82 0.94 -13.19
CA GLU A 118 1.99 1.48 -14.28
C GLU A 118 1.49 2.89 -13.97
N GLU A 119 1.03 3.14 -12.75
CA GLU A 119 0.58 4.47 -12.32
C GLU A 119 1.75 5.45 -12.16
N ILE A 120 2.87 5.00 -11.57
CA ILE A 120 4.07 5.82 -11.37
C ILE A 120 4.70 6.21 -12.72
N ARG A 121 4.74 5.32 -13.71
CA ARG A 121 5.30 5.61 -15.05
C ARG A 121 4.60 6.78 -15.73
N GLN A 122 3.31 6.99 -15.47
CA GLN A 122 2.57 8.10 -16.04
C GLN A 122 3.02 9.44 -15.45
N ARG A 123 3.42 9.47 -14.16
CA ARG A 123 3.73 10.68 -13.40
C ARG A 123 4.85 10.44 -12.39
N PRO A 124 6.08 10.13 -12.85
CA PRO A 124 7.15 9.71 -11.95
C PRO A 124 7.49 10.78 -10.92
N ALA A 125 7.38 12.06 -11.26
CA ALA A 125 7.66 13.17 -10.34
C ALA A 125 6.68 13.28 -9.16
N GLU A 126 5.48 12.69 -9.25
CA GLU A 126 4.45 12.74 -8.19
C GLU A 126 4.60 11.61 -7.15
N TYR A 127 5.41 10.58 -7.43
CA TYR A 127 5.66 9.52 -6.47
C TYR A 127 6.58 9.98 -5.34
N TYR A 128 6.31 9.51 -4.12
CA TYR A 128 7.04 9.92 -2.92
C TYR A 128 8.43 9.25 -2.80
N TRP A 129 9.35 9.61 -3.71
CA TRP A 129 10.71 9.05 -3.79
C TRP A 129 11.61 9.32 -2.57
N VAL A 130 11.19 10.22 -1.68
CA VAL A 130 11.92 10.50 -0.42
C VAL A 130 11.94 9.27 0.50
N HIS A 131 10.93 8.40 0.41
CA HIS A 131 10.93 7.15 1.16
C HIS A 131 12.01 6.21 0.61
N LYS A 132 12.89 5.70 1.49
CA LYS A 132 13.92 4.70 1.14
C LYS A 132 13.26 3.34 0.80
N ARG A 133 12.63 3.24 -0.37
CA ARG A 133 11.82 2.10 -0.83
C ARG A 133 12.59 0.79 -0.94
N PHE A 134 13.90 0.86 -1.21
CA PHE A 134 14.78 -0.29 -1.44
C PHE A 134 15.66 -0.63 -0.23
N LYS A 135 15.28 -0.19 0.98
CA LYS A 135 16.18 -0.18 2.15
C LYS A 135 16.51 -1.59 2.61
N TYR A 136 15.49 -2.43 2.76
CA TYR A 136 15.70 -3.85 3.04
C TYR A 136 15.97 -4.59 1.73
N ARG A 137 17.04 -5.38 1.72
CA ARG A 137 17.52 -6.13 0.57
C ARG A 137 17.44 -7.65 0.83
N PRO A 138 17.36 -8.47 -0.23
CA PRO A 138 17.57 -9.91 -0.11
C PRO A 138 18.88 -10.23 0.64
N PRO A 139 18.95 -11.35 1.38
CA PRO A 139 20.17 -11.74 2.09
C PRO A 139 21.39 -11.78 1.17
N GLY A 140 22.46 -11.09 1.56
CA GLY A 140 23.72 -11.04 0.80
C GLY A 140 23.83 -9.88 -0.20
N GLU A 141 22.77 -9.10 -0.44
CA GLU A 141 22.84 -7.92 -1.30
C GLU A 141 23.26 -6.66 -0.53
N ALA A 142 24.06 -5.81 -1.19
CA ALA A 142 24.49 -4.53 -0.65
C ALA A 142 23.35 -3.50 -0.59
N SER A 143 23.47 -2.53 0.32
CA SER A 143 22.56 -1.36 0.37
C SER A 143 22.65 -0.57 -0.93
N LEU A 144 21.49 -0.09 -1.41
CA LEU A 144 21.41 0.89 -2.52
C LEU A 144 21.43 2.34 -2.03
N TYR A 145 21.56 2.55 -0.73
CA TYR A 145 21.63 3.86 -0.11
C TYR A 145 22.94 4.01 0.64
N ASP A 146 23.51 5.21 0.53
CA ASP A 146 24.56 5.72 1.40
C ASP A 146 24.03 6.08 2.80
#